data_AF-A0A429JMQ5-F1
#
_entry.id   AF-A0A429JMQ5-F1
#
_cell.length_a   1.000
_cell.length_b   1.000
_cell.length_c   1.000
_cell.angle_alpha   90.00
_cell.angle_beta   90.00
_cell.angle_gamma   90.00
#
_symmetry.space_group_name_H-M   'P 1'
#
loop_
_entity.id
_entity.type
_entity.pdbx_description
1 polymer ?
#
loop_
_entity_poly.entity_id
_entity_poly.type
_entity_poly.pdbx_seq_one_letter_code
_entity_poly.pdbx_strand_id
1 'polypeptide(L)'
;MVSATIHRVLVRRGPNRLRDLDPPTGEHLREVIRYEHDRVGDLVHVDLKKLGRIPQGGGWRMHGVGTKAARASKRSGPGTGKVGQTYLHSALDDHSRLAYTEALEAREGPARA
;
A
#
# COMPACT_ATOMS: atom_id res chain seq x y z
N MET A 1 -18.46 -29.57 4.62
CA MET A 1 -18.02 -28.17 4.75
C MET A 1 -17.15 -28.06 6.00
N VAL A 2 -15.82 -28.15 5.89
CA VAL A 2 -14.92 -28.01 7.04
C VAL A 2 -13.94 -26.90 6.71
N SER A 3 -14.25 -25.68 7.15
CA SER A 3 -13.35 -24.53 7.04
C SER A 3 -13.59 -23.58 8.20
N ALA A 4 -12.89 -23.86 9.30
CA ALA A 4 -12.31 -22.87 10.22
C ALA A 4 -11.48 -23.62 11.29
N THR A 5 -10.52 -24.45 10.87
CA THR A 5 -9.66 -25.23 11.79
C THR A 5 -8.88 -24.31 12.72
N ILE A 6 -8.36 -23.20 12.18
CA ILE A 6 -7.57 -22.22 12.93
C ILE A 6 -8.41 -21.55 14.01
N HIS A 7 -9.61 -21.03 13.69
CA HIS A 7 -10.46 -20.39 14.70
C HIS A 7 -10.77 -21.32 15.87
N ARG A 8 -11.08 -22.60 15.59
CA ARG A 8 -11.39 -23.59 16.65
C ARG A 8 -10.16 -23.96 17.49
N VAL A 9 -8.98 -23.98 16.88
CA VAL A 9 -7.69 -24.16 17.58
C VAL A 9 -7.38 -22.94 18.44
N LEU A 10 -7.56 -21.72 17.93
CA LEU A 10 -7.36 -20.48 18.67
C LEU A 10 -8.32 -20.41 19.87
N VAL A 11 -9.60 -20.75 19.70
CA VAL A 11 -10.57 -20.79 20.82
C VAL A 11 -10.16 -21.79 21.89
N ARG A 12 -9.69 -22.98 21.49
CA ARG A 12 -9.22 -24.01 22.44
C ARG A 12 -7.97 -23.58 23.20
N ARG A 13 -7.09 -22.83 22.54
CA ARG A 13 -5.81 -22.39 23.11
C ARG A 13 -5.94 -21.08 23.89
N GLY A 14 -7.03 -20.33 23.72
CA GLY A 14 -7.25 -19.02 24.35
C GLY A 14 -6.97 -17.78 23.49
N PRO A 15 -6.12 -17.77 22.44
CA PRO A 15 -5.79 -16.55 21.71
C PRO A 15 -6.68 -16.33 20.48
N ASN A 16 -8.00 -16.34 20.67
CA ASN A 16 -8.96 -16.19 19.57
C ASN A 16 -9.44 -14.76 19.35
N ARG A 17 -9.03 -13.81 20.20
CA ARG A 17 -9.32 -12.39 20.02
C ARG A 17 -8.05 -11.68 19.56
N LEU A 18 -8.22 -10.62 18.77
CA LEU A 18 -7.10 -9.82 18.27
C LEU A 18 -6.21 -9.26 19.41
N ARG A 19 -6.81 -8.92 20.55
CA ARG A 19 -6.10 -8.48 21.77
C ARG A 19 -5.18 -9.55 22.38
N ASP A 20 -5.43 -10.83 22.10
CA ASP A 20 -4.65 -11.95 22.63
C ASP A 20 -3.46 -12.30 21.71
N LEU A 21 -3.46 -11.73 20.50
CA LEU A 21 -2.42 -11.88 19.46
C LEU A 21 -1.58 -10.61 19.30
N ASP A 22 -1.88 -9.60 20.11
CA ASP A 22 -1.20 -8.31 20.18
C ASP A 22 0.21 -8.48 20.80
N PRO A 23 1.19 -7.59 20.52
CA PRO A 23 2.56 -7.65 21.05
C PRO A 23 2.61 -7.78 22.59
N PRO A 24 3.79 -8.12 23.17
CA PRO A 24 3.99 -8.72 24.51
C PRO A 24 3.33 -8.05 25.73
N THR A 25 2.74 -6.88 25.55
CA THR A 25 2.14 -6.04 26.59
C THR A 25 0.64 -6.30 26.80
N GLY A 26 -0.06 -6.93 25.85
CA GLY A 26 -1.51 -7.15 25.94
C GLY A 26 -2.34 -5.85 25.85
N GLU A 27 -1.70 -4.76 25.45
CA GLU A 27 -2.34 -3.47 25.19
C GLU A 27 -3.18 -3.53 23.91
N HIS A 28 -4.24 -2.73 23.86
CA HIS A 28 -5.19 -2.76 22.76
C HIS A 28 -4.55 -2.17 21.48
N LEU A 29 -4.51 -2.89 20.36
CA LEU A 29 -4.13 -2.38 19.00
C LEU A 29 -4.81 -1.07 18.53
N ARG A 30 -5.79 -0.53 19.30
CA ARG A 30 -6.43 0.76 19.00
C ARG A 30 -5.71 1.93 19.65
N GLU A 31 -4.85 1.67 20.62
CA GLU A 31 -4.00 2.69 21.20
C GLU A 31 -2.92 3.04 20.16
N VAL A 32 -2.90 4.30 19.75
CA VAL A 32 -1.94 4.77 18.77
C VAL A 32 -0.60 4.91 19.48
N ILE A 33 0.28 3.92 19.33
CA ILE A 33 1.68 4.05 19.73
C ILE A 33 2.32 5.06 18.78
N ARG A 34 2.44 6.31 19.24
CA ARG A 34 3.14 7.37 18.52
C ARG A 34 4.61 7.30 18.91
N TYR A 35 5.45 6.93 17.96
CA TYR A 35 6.85 7.29 18.00
C TYR A 35 7.00 8.62 17.26
N GLU A 36 7.72 9.56 17.86
CA GLU A 36 8.17 10.80 17.24
C GLU A 36 9.59 11.03 17.73
N HIS A 37 10.52 11.33 16.82
CA HIS A 37 11.87 11.73 17.20
C HIS A 37 11.94 13.21 17.56
N ASP A 38 12.87 13.59 18.45
CA ASP A 38 12.92 14.92 19.05
C ASP A 38 13.31 16.05 18.07
N ARG A 39 13.90 15.73 16.91
CA ARG A 39 14.40 16.75 15.96
C ARG A 39 14.02 16.41 14.52
N VAL A 40 13.90 17.46 13.71
CA VAL A 40 13.71 17.37 12.26
C VAL A 40 14.87 16.59 11.64
N GLY A 41 14.56 15.62 10.79
CA GLY A 41 15.54 14.79 10.08
C GLY A 41 16.05 13.58 10.85
N ASP A 42 15.67 13.42 12.13
CA ASP A 42 16.09 12.26 12.93
C ASP A 42 15.46 10.94 12.42
N LEU A 43 14.24 11.02 11.89
CA LEU A 43 13.57 9.89 11.24
C LEU A 43 12.78 10.35 10.01
N VAL A 44 13.12 9.78 8.85
CA VAL A 44 12.37 9.94 7.61
C VAL A 44 11.80 8.60 7.20
N HIS A 45 10.48 8.53 7.13
CA HIS A 45 9.77 7.38 6.59
C HIS A 45 9.72 7.45 5.08
N VAL A 46 10.32 6.47 4.40
CA VAL A 46 10.31 6.37 2.95
C VAL A 46 9.42 5.20 2.53
N ASP A 47 8.41 5.50 1.71
CA ASP A 47 7.52 4.51 1.12
C ASP A 47 7.63 4.51 -0.40
N LEU A 48 7.57 3.30 -0.96
CA LEU A 48 7.60 3.03 -2.39
C LEU A 48 6.31 2.34 -2.79
N LYS A 49 5.42 3.09 -3.42
CA LYS A 49 4.12 2.57 -3.81
C LYS A 49 4.03 2.38 -5.31
N LYS A 50 3.88 1.12 -5.73
CA LYS A 50 3.58 0.76 -7.12
C LYS A 50 2.08 0.78 -7.37
N LEU A 51 1.63 1.64 -8.27
CA LEU A 51 0.22 1.81 -8.63
C LEU A 51 0.00 1.68 -10.13
N GLY A 52 -1.20 1.24 -10.51
CA GLY A 52 -1.61 1.24 -11.92
C GLY A 52 -1.60 2.66 -12.48
N ARG A 53 -0.87 2.89 -13.58
CA ARG A 53 -0.81 4.20 -14.22
C ARG A 53 -2.20 4.59 -14.74
N ILE A 54 -2.53 5.88 -14.65
CA ILE A 54 -3.78 6.41 -15.20
C ILE A 54 -3.63 6.52 -16.72
N PRO A 55 -4.59 5.99 -17.52
CA PRO A 55 -4.52 6.10 -18.97
C PRO A 55 -4.58 7.55 -19.44
N GLN A 56 -3.82 7.88 -20.49
CA GLN A 56 -4.01 9.13 -21.24
C GLN A 56 -5.45 9.17 -21.78
N GLY A 57 -6.16 10.27 -21.54
CA GLY A 57 -7.59 10.41 -21.86
C GLY A 57 -8.57 9.82 -20.82
N GLY A 58 -8.06 9.16 -19.78
CA GLY A 58 -8.85 8.70 -18.65
C GLY A 58 -9.23 7.21 -18.68
N GLY A 59 -9.60 6.70 -17.50
CA GLY A 59 -10.02 5.32 -17.30
C GLY A 59 -11.54 5.15 -17.32
N TRP A 60 -12.00 4.09 -16.66
CA TRP A 60 -13.43 3.82 -16.47
C TRP A 60 -14.20 4.96 -15.79
N ARG A 61 -13.52 5.79 -14.97
CA ARG A 61 -14.14 6.98 -14.37
C ARG A 61 -14.56 8.02 -15.41
N MET A 62 -13.80 8.14 -16.51
CA MET A 62 -14.11 9.06 -17.61
C MET A 62 -15.09 8.44 -18.61
N HIS A 63 -14.94 7.13 -18.90
CA HIS A 63 -15.65 6.47 -19.99
C HIS A 63 -16.81 5.57 -19.56
N GLY A 64 -17.11 5.51 -18.26
CA GLY A 64 -18.09 4.59 -17.68
C GLY A 64 -17.53 3.18 -17.42
N VAL A 65 -18.05 2.51 -16.39
CA VAL A 65 -17.66 1.14 -16.03
C VAL A 65 -18.07 0.17 -17.14
N GLY A 66 -17.15 -0.70 -17.58
CA GLY A 66 -17.47 -1.78 -18.50
C GLY A 66 -17.74 -1.36 -19.94
N THR A 67 -17.49 -0.11 -20.33
CA THR A 67 -17.62 0.32 -21.73
C THR A 67 -16.46 -0.17 -22.59
N LYS A 68 -16.64 -0.20 -23.93
CA LYS A 68 -15.57 -0.53 -24.87
C LYS A 68 -14.40 0.48 -24.76
N ALA A 69 -14.73 1.76 -24.63
CA ALA A 69 -13.75 2.84 -24.45
C ALA A 69 -12.91 2.67 -23.17
N ALA A 70 -13.52 2.37 -22.02
CA ALA A 70 -12.80 2.11 -20.78
C ALA A 70 -11.85 0.89 -20.85
N ARG A 71 -12.22 -0.15 -21.60
CA ARG A 71 -11.33 -1.31 -21.83
C ARG A 71 -10.20 -0.95 -22.80
N ALA A 72 -10.50 -0.14 -23.82
CA ALA A 72 -9.51 0.31 -24.79
C ALA A 72 -8.47 1.23 -24.16
N SER A 73 -8.86 2.12 -23.24
CA SER A 73 -7.90 3.01 -22.58
C SER A 73 -6.88 2.27 -21.71
N LYS A 74 -7.19 1.08 -21.18
CA LYS A 74 -6.18 0.23 -20.52
C LYS A 74 -5.14 -0.35 -21.48
N ARG A 75 -5.40 -0.29 -22.79
CA ARG A 75 -4.55 -0.86 -23.84
C ARG A 75 -3.77 0.16 -24.67
N SER A 76 -3.82 1.44 -24.31
CA SER A 76 -3.18 2.52 -25.06
C SER A 76 -1.76 2.85 -24.60
N GLY A 77 -1.14 2.00 -23.77
CA GLY A 77 0.21 2.28 -23.29
C GLY A 77 1.29 2.03 -24.36
N PRO A 78 2.37 2.84 -24.36
CA PRO A 78 3.44 2.75 -25.35
C PRO A 78 4.18 1.41 -25.29
N GLY A 79 4.56 0.89 -26.45
CA GLY A 79 5.34 -0.35 -26.64
C GLY A 79 4.55 -1.65 -26.41
N THR A 80 3.96 -1.82 -25.22
CA THR A 80 3.33 -3.08 -24.80
C THR A 80 1.81 -3.14 -24.99
N GLY A 81 1.19 -2.02 -25.39
CA GLY A 81 -0.27 -1.91 -25.46
C GLY A 81 -0.94 -2.06 -24.09
N LYS A 82 -0.24 -1.69 -23.01
CA LYS A 82 -0.78 -1.64 -21.63
C LYS A 82 -0.28 -0.37 -20.94
N VAL A 83 -1.17 0.31 -20.22
CA VAL A 83 -0.90 1.61 -19.58
C VAL A 83 0.25 1.59 -18.56
N GLY A 84 0.65 0.41 -18.07
CA GLY A 84 1.83 0.27 -17.22
C GLY A 84 1.59 0.65 -15.76
N GLN A 85 2.68 0.94 -15.05
CA GLN A 85 2.69 1.21 -13.61
C GLN A 85 3.37 2.55 -13.36
N THR A 86 3.04 3.19 -12.25
CA THR A 86 3.68 4.41 -11.73
C THR A 86 4.19 4.11 -10.32
N TYR A 87 5.38 4.57 -10.01
CA TYR A 87 6.02 4.35 -8.70
C TYR A 87 6.05 5.68 -7.96
N LEU A 88 5.24 5.79 -6.91
CA LEU A 88 5.25 6.93 -6.03
C LEU A 88 6.32 6.71 -4.96
N HIS A 89 7.31 7.58 -4.96
CA HIS A 89 8.33 7.66 -3.93
C HIS A 89 7.87 8.73 -2.97
N SER A 90 7.55 8.35 -1.73
CA SER A 90 7.13 9.28 -0.70
C SER A 90 8.14 9.29 0.43
N ALA A 91 8.53 10.47 0.88
CA ALA A 91 9.36 10.68 2.06
C ALA A 91 8.59 11.56 3.03
N LEU A 92 8.50 11.14 4.28
CA LEU A 92 7.82 11.85 5.34
C LEU A 92 8.78 12.01 6.52
N ASP A 93 9.10 13.24 6.89
CA ASP A 93 9.81 13.52 8.12
C ASP A 93 8.85 13.35 9.31
N ASP A 94 9.24 12.54 10.28
CA ASP A 94 8.36 12.12 11.36
C ASP A 94 8.01 13.28 12.31
N HIS A 95 9.00 14.15 12.60
CA HIS A 95 8.88 15.27 13.53
C HIS A 95 8.22 16.51 12.90
N SER A 96 8.75 17.02 11.78
CA SER A 96 8.20 18.20 11.10
C SER A 96 6.90 17.93 10.34
N ARG A 97 6.57 16.65 10.10
CA ARG A 97 5.45 16.22 9.25
C ARG A 97 5.55 16.68 7.79
N LEU A 98 6.72 17.15 7.37
CA LEU A 98 6.96 17.51 5.98
C LEU A 98 6.91 16.26 5.11
N ALA A 99 6.08 16.31 4.07
CA ALA A 99 5.90 15.23 3.13
C ALA A 99 6.37 15.65 1.73
N TYR A 100 7.16 14.80 1.09
CA TYR A 100 7.53 14.91 -0.31
C TYR A 100 7.08 13.65 -1.05
N THR A 101 6.45 13.81 -2.21
CA THR A 101 6.09 12.69 -3.07
C THR A 101 6.39 13.01 -4.52
N GLU A 102 7.06 12.09 -5.21
CA GLU A 102 7.30 12.17 -6.64
C GLU A 102 6.96 10.87 -7.35
N ALA A 103 6.55 10.98 -8.61
CA ALA A 103 6.32 9.84 -9.49
C ALA A 103 7.58 9.60 -10.32
N LEU A 104 8.30 8.52 -10.02
CA LEU A 104 9.47 8.10 -10.79
C LEU A 104 9.17 6.87 -11.64
N GLU A 105 9.92 6.71 -12.72
CA GLU A 105 9.91 5.47 -13.48
C GLU A 105 10.69 4.39 -12.72
N ALA A 106 10.31 3.12 -12.91
CA ALA A 106 11.10 2.03 -12.36
C ALA A 106 12.49 2.06 -12.99
N ARG A 107 13.53 2.23 -12.17
CA ARG A 107 14.89 1.97 -12.60
C ARG A 107 15.00 0.49 -12.96
N GLU A 108 15.44 0.18 -14.17
CA GLU A 108 15.72 -1.19 -14.57
C GLU A 108 16.85 -1.75 -13.71
N GLY A 109 16.54 -2.80 -12.95
CA GLY A 109 17.46 -3.56 -12.12
C GLY A 109 16.69 -4.57 -11.27
N PRO A 110 17.18 -5.81 -11.10
CA PRO A 110 16.51 -6.76 -10.23
C PRO A 110 16.47 -6.20 -8.81
N ALA A 111 15.32 -6.32 -8.16
CA ALA A 111 15.21 -6.10 -6.73
C ALA A 111 16.26 -7.01 -6.05
N ARG A 112 17.31 -6.42 -5.50
CA ARG A 112 18.26 -7.16 -4.68
C ARG A 112 17.53 -7.50 -3.38
N ALA A 113 17.41 -8.80 -3.14
CA ALA A 113 16.87 -9.37 -1.90
C ALA A 113 17.81 -9.09 -0.71
#